data_AF-A0A2N3F6H8-F1
#
_entry.id   AF-A0A2N3F6H8-F1
#
_cell.length_a   1.000
_cell.length_b   1.000
_cell.length_c   1.000
_cell.angle_alpha   90.00
_cell.angle_beta   90.00
_cell.angle_gamma   90.00
#
_symmetry.space_group_name_H-M   'P 1'
#
loop_
_entity.id
_entity.type
_entity.pdbx_description
1 polymer ?
#
loop_
_entity_poly.entity_id
_entity_poly.type
_entity_poly.pdbx_seq_one_letter_code
_entity_poly.pdbx_strand_id
1 'polypeptide(L)'
;MSQSKPVRTVFTIIMDILVAMAIAVTIRLVIEFFGQLASQSWGEAIIALTKPVTIPLGIEAIKTPYGGFFDVNAGVSVVLFLVAEWVLSVVRSRA
;
A
#
# COMPACT_ATOMS: atom_id res chain seq x y z
N MET A 1 29.25 3.94 17.61
CA MET A 1 29.38 2.94 16.54
C MET A 1 29.00 3.62 15.23
N SER A 2 29.95 3.82 14.32
CA SER A 2 29.68 4.42 13.01
C SER A 2 28.93 3.38 12.18
N GLN A 3 27.59 3.46 12.12
CA GLN A 3 26.89 2.71 11.08
C GLN A 3 27.43 3.17 9.73
N SER A 4 27.96 2.21 8.97
CA SER A 4 28.48 2.43 7.65
C SER A 4 27.36 3.02 6.79
N LYS A 5 27.60 4.21 6.24
CA LYS A 5 26.74 4.92 5.27
C LYS A 5 25.86 4.02 4.36
N PRO A 6 26.34 2.88 3.81
CA PRO A 6 25.52 1.94 3.04
C PRO A 6 24.26 1.41 3.76
N VAL A 7 24.32 1.09 5.05
CA VAL A 7 23.19 0.48 5.78
C VAL A 7 22.01 1.47 5.86
N ARG A 8 22.30 2.73 6.16
CA ARG A 8 21.28 3.79 6.22
C ARG A 8 20.63 4.07 4.87
N THR A 9 21.39 3.96 3.77
CA THR A 9 20.86 4.07 2.41
C THR A 9 19.89 2.94 2.09
N VAL A 10 20.25 1.69 2.43
CA VAL A 10 19.38 0.52 2.21
C VAL A 10 18.05 0.67 2.96
N PHE A 11 18.09 1.08 4.23
CA PHE A 11 16.86 1.35 4.98
C PHE A 11 15.98 2.41 4.33
N THR A 12 16.60 3.49 3.83
CA THR A 12 15.85 4.58 3.18
C THR A 12 15.17 4.09 1.90
N ILE A 13 15.87 3.31 1.06
CA ILE A 13 15.28 2.72 -0.15
C ILE A 13 14.09 1.81 0.19
N ILE A 14 14.21 0.95 1.21
CA ILE A 14 13.12 0.06 1.62
C ILE A 14 11.91 0.88 2.11
N MET A 15 12.15 1.93 2.90
CA MET A 15 11.10 2.82 3.37
C MET A 15 10.38 3.51 2.21
N ASP A 16 11.12 4.04 1.23
CA ASP A 16 10.54 4.67 0.05
C ASP A 16 9.68 3.68 -0.76
N ILE A 17 10.12 2.42 -0.89
CA ILE A 17 9.34 1.36 -1.54
C ILE A 17 8.04 1.07 -0.77
N LEU A 18 8.09 0.99 0.56
CA LEU A 18 6.88 0.79 1.39
C LEU A 18 5.88 1.93 1.22
N VAL A 19 6.35 3.18 1.18
CA VAL A 19 5.50 4.35 0.92
C VAL A 19 4.92 4.29 -0.49
N ALA A 20 5.73 3.97 -1.50
CA ALA A 20 5.26 3.85 -2.88
C ALA A 20 4.17 2.76 -3.02
N MET A 21 4.33 1.61 -2.37
CA MET A 21 3.31 0.56 -2.33
C MET A 21 2.05 1.03 -1.60
N ALA A 22 2.18 1.73 -0.46
CA ALA A 22 1.03 2.30 0.24
C ALA A 22 0.24 3.29 -0.62
N ILE A 23 0.92 4.16 -1.35
CA ILE A 23 0.29 5.09 -2.31
C ILE A 23 -0.43 4.31 -3.41
N ALA A 24 0.22 3.33 -4.03
CA ALA A 24 -0.37 2.55 -5.11
C ALA A 24 -1.65 1.81 -4.67
N VAL A 25 -1.61 1.16 -3.49
CA VAL A 25 -2.79 0.49 -2.92
C VAL A 25 -3.88 1.48 -2.54
N THR A 26 -3.52 2.68 -2.07
CA THR A 26 -4.49 3.76 -1.81
C THR A 26 -5.19 4.22 -3.08
N ILE A 27 -4.45 4.38 -4.18
CA ILE A 27 -5.05 4.71 -5.49
C ILE A 27 -6.02 3.61 -5.92
N ARG A 28 -5.63 2.34 -5.80
CA ARG A 28 -6.53 1.20 -6.06
C ARG A 28 -7.80 1.27 -5.21
N LEU A 29 -7.69 1.53 -3.90
CA LEU A 29 -8.84 1.67 -3.01
C LEU A 29 -9.82 2.73 -3.53
N VAL A 30 -9.32 3.90 -3.94
CA VAL A 30 -10.18 4.96 -4.49
C VAL A 30 -10.86 4.48 -5.78
N ILE A 31 -10.15 3.81 -6.67
CA ILE A 31 -10.70 3.28 -7.92
C ILE A 31 -11.79 2.24 -7.64
N GLU A 32 -11.52 1.25 -6.78
CA GLU A 32 -12.49 0.20 -6.44
C GLU A 32 -13.70 0.77 -5.69
N PHE A 33 -13.49 1.79 -4.87
CA PHE A 33 -14.54 2.45 -4.10
C PHE A 33 -15.59 3.08 -5.02
N PHE A 34 -15.18 3.62 -6.16
CA PHE A 34 -16.07 4.19 -7.19
C PHE A 34 -16.21 3.22 -8.36
N GLY A 35 -17.32 2.48 -8.41
CA GLY A 35 -17.54 1.44 -9.44
C GLY A 35 -17.38 1.92 -10.89
N GLN A 36 -17.72 3.19 -11.16
CA GLN A 36 -17.52 3.81 -12.48
C GLN A 36 -16.04 3.94 -12.90
N LEU A 37 -15.12 4.12 -11.94
CA LEU A 37 -13.68 4.16 -12.20
C LEU A 37 -13.13 2.74 -12.37
N ALA A 38 -13.59 1.81 -11.51
CA ALA A 38 -13.20 0.40 -11.58
C ALA A 38 -13.59 -0.27 -12.91
N SER A 39 -14.68 0.17 -13.55
CA SER A 39 -15.11 -0.37 -14.85
C SER A 39 -14.37 0.21 -16.06
N GLN A 40 -13.44 1.13 -15.87
CA GLN A 40 -12.61 1.66 -16.95
C GLN A 40 -11.39 0.75 -17.17
N SER A 41 -10.94 0.61 -18.42
CA SER A 41 -9.77 -0.22 -18.76
C SER A 41 -8.49 0.18 -18.01
N TRP A 42 -8.30 1.47 -17.77
CA TRP A 42 -7.16 1.97 -16.98
C TRP A 42 -7.32 1.67 -15.47
N GLY A 43 -8.56 1.64 -14.96
CA GLY A 43 -8.87 1.29 -13.58
C GLY A 43 -8.57 -0.18 -13.30
N GLU A 44 -9.00 -1.08 -14.19
CA GLU A 44 -8.68 -2.50 -14.14
C GLU A 44 -7.16 -2.75 -14.16
N ALA A 45 -6.42 -2.00 -14.99
CA ALA A 45 -4.96 -2.11 -15.05
C ALA A 45 -4.29 -1.75 -13.70
N ILE A 46 -4.75 -0.68 -13.04
CA ILE A 46 -4.23 -0.29 -11.72
C ILE A 46 -4.57 -1.34 -10.67
N ILE A 47 -5.79 -1.87 -10.68
CA ILE A 47 -6.22 -2.95 -9.77
C ILE A 47 -5.33 -4.18 -9.97
N ALA A 48 -5.09 -4.59 -11.22
CA ALA A 48 -4.23 -5.73 -11.53
C ALA A 48 -2.77 -5.53 -11.08
N LEU A 49 -2.22 -4.33 -11.28
CA LEU A 49 -0.85 -4.00 -10.90
C LEU A 49 -0.63 -4.02 -9.39
N THR A 50 -1.65 -3.67 -8.60
CA THR A 50 -1.56 -3.51 -7.14
C THR A 50 -2.05 -4.73 -6.37
N LYS A 51 -2.68 -5.71 -7.05
CA LYS A 51 -3.07 -6.99 -6.46
C LYS A 51 -1.90 -7.77 -5.82
N PRO A 52 -0.70 -7.89 -6.43
CA PRO A 52 0.41 -8.65 -5.84
C PRO A 52 0.97 -8.08 -4.54
N VAL A 53 0.80 -6.76 -4.34
CA VAL A 53 1.23 -6.06 -3.12
C VAL A 53 0.11 -5.94 -2.09
N THR A 54 -1.09 -6.44 -2.37
CA THR A 54 -2.18 -6.46 -1.40
C THR A 54 -2.12 -7.74 -0.59
N ILE A 55 -2.11 -7.63 0.74
CA ILE A 55 -2.04 -8.76 1.67
C ILE A 55 -3.44 -9.37 1.78
N PRO A 56 -3.66 -10.64 1.39
CA PRO A 56 -4.98 -11.26 1.40
C PRO A 56 -5.33 -11.76 2.81
N LEU A 57 -6.01 -10.93 3.60
CA LEU A 57 -6.41 -11.27 4.98
C LEU A 57 -7.71 -12.09 5.04
N GLY A 58 -8.32 -12.37 3.89
CA GLY A 58 -9.58 -13.12 3.81
C GLY A 58 -10.80 -12.31 4.25
N ILE A 59 -10.69 -10.99 4.33
CA ILE A 59 -11.80 -10.11 4.69
C ILE A 59 -12.60 -9.76 3.44
N GLU A 60 -13.91 -9.94 3.48
CA GLU A 60 -14.78 -9.62 2.36
C GLU A 60 -14.84 -8.10 2.10
N ALA A 61 -14.94 -7.73 0.82
CA ALA A 61 -15.06 -6.34 0.42
C ALA A 61 -16.47 -5.81 0.73
N ILE A 62 -16.57 -4.56 1.18
CA ILE A 62 -17.83 -3.95 1.60
C ILE A 62 -18.39 -3.12 0.43
N LYS A 63 -19.65 -3.36 0.06
CA LYS A 63 -20.29 -2.60 -1.03
C LYS A 63 -20.44 -1.12 -0.67
N THR A 64 -20.04 -0.22 -1.57
CA THR A 64 -20.13 1.22 -1.38
C THR A 64 -21.44 1.77 -1.98
N PRO A 65 -21.94 2.92 -1.51
CA PRO A 65 -23.11 3.57 -2.13
C PRO A 65 -22.80 4.13 -3.53
N TYR A 66 -21.54 4.13 -3.95
CA TYR A 66 -21.07 4.64 -5.24
C TYR A 66 -20.94 3.56 -6.32
N GLY A 67 -21.57 2.40 -6.10
CA GLY A 67 -21.57 1.28 -7.03
C GLY A 67 -20.26 0.48 -7.09
N GLY A 68 -19.31 0.77 -6.19
CA GLY A 68 -18.04 0.06 -6.06
C GLY A 68 -17.96 -0.78 -4.78
N PHE A 69 -16.73 -1.11 -4.39
CA PHE A 69 -16.40 -1.89 -3.21
C PHE A 69 -15.25 -1.25 -2.44
N PHE A 70 -15.34 -1.29 -1.11
CA PHE A 70 -14.22 -1.01 -0.24
C PHE A 70 -13.50 -2.33 0.06
N ASP A 71 -12.36 -2.56 -0.60
CA ASP A 71 -11.50 -3.71 -0.32
C ASP A 71 -10.77 -3.52 1.02
N VAL A 72 -11.30 -4.15 2.07
CA VAL A 72 -10.74 -4.08 3.42
C VAL A 72 -9.31 -4.60 3.46
N ASN A 73 -8.97 -5.61 2.64
CA ASN A 73 -7.61 -6.16 2.61
C ASN A 73 -6.62 -5.11 2.09
N ALA A 74 -7.00 -4.37 1.04
CA ALA A 74 -6.22 -3.24 0.55
C ALA A 74 -6.09 -2.15 1.62
N GLY A 75 -7.17 -1.82 2.33
CA GLY A 75 -7.16 -0.88 3.45
C GLY A 75 -6.17 -1.25 4.55
N VAL A 76 -6.21 -2.51 5.01
CA VAL A 76 -5.27 -2.99 6.03
C VAL A 76 -3.85 -3.08 5.48
N SER A 77 -3.65 -3.44 4.21
CA SER A 77 -2.32 -3.46 3.59
C SER A 77 -1.64 -2.10 3.63
N VAL A 78 -2.38 -1.01 3.36
CA VAL A 78 -1.86 0.37 3.50
C VAL A 78 -1.38 0.62 4.94
N VAL A 79 -2.20 0.27 5.93
CA VAL A 79 -1.84 0.44 7.35
C VAL A 79 -0.57 -0.35 7.69
N LEU A 80 -0.47 -1.60 7.23
CA LEU A 80 0.69 -2.45 7.48
C LEU A 80 1.96 -1.89 6.83
N PHE A 81 1.88 -1.36 5.62
CA PHE A 81 3.03 -0.71 4.96
C PHE A 81 3.50 0.52 5.71
N LEU A 82 2.59 1.37 6.17
CA LEU A 82 2.94 2.57 6.94
C LEU A 82 3.49 2.23 8.32
N VAL A 83 2.94 1.21 9.00
CA VAL A 83 3.49 0.73 10.28
C VAL A 83 4.89 0.14 10.09
N ALA A 84 5.10 -0.65 9.03
CA ALA A 84 6.42 -1.20 8.72
C ALA A 84 7.43 -0.09 8.42
N GLU A 85 7.06 0.90 7.62
CA GLU A 85 7.89 2.07 7.33
C GLU A 85 8.25 2.82 8.61
N TRP A 86 7.27 3.06 9.48
CA TRP A 86 7.48 3.76 10.75
C TRP A 86 8.45 2.99 11.66
N VAL A 87 8.29 1.67 11.78
CA VAL A 87 9.23 0.82 12.55
C VAL A 87 10.64 0.92 11.98
N LEU A 88 10.81 0.85 10.64
CA LEU A 88 12.11 1.02 10.00
C LEU A 88 12.70 2.41 10.23
N SER A 89 11.87 3.45 10.24
CA SER A 89 12.28 4.82 10.55
C SER A 89 12.84 4.93 11.97
N VAL A 90 12.16 4.34 12.96
CA VAL A 90 12.62 4.29 14.35
C VAL A 90 13.92 3.52 14.47
N VAL A 91 14.05 2.34 13.83
CA VAL A 91 15.29 1.56 13.83
C VAL A 91 16.44 2.35 13.22
N ARG A 92 16.23 2.97 12.05
CA ARG A 92 17.22 3.81 11.35
C ARG A 92 17.64 5.02 12.19
N SER A 93 16.74 5.62 12.96
CA SER A 93 17.06 6.78 13.82
C SER A 93 17.95 6.43 15.02
N ARG A 94 17.93 5.17 15.46
CA ARG A 94 18.69 4.68 16.61
C ARG A 94 20.05 4.09 16.24
N ALA A 95 20.33 3.97 14.94
CA ALA A 95 21.48 3.28 14.39
C ALA A 95 22.50 4.26 13.79
#